data_AF-A0A091TIM3-F1
#
_entry.id   AF-A0A091TIM3-F1
#
_cell.length_a   1.000
_cell.length_b   1.000
_cell.length_c   1.000
_cell.angle_alpha   90.00
_cell.angle_beta   90.00
_cell.angle_gamma   90.00
#
_symmetry.space_group_name_H-M   'P 1'
#
loop_
_entity.id
_entity.type
_entity.pdbx_description
1 polymer ?
#
loop_
_entity_poly.entity_id
_entity_poly.type
_entity_poly.pdbx_seq_one_letter_code
_entity_poly.pdbx_strand_id
1 'polypeptide(L)' 'MESQYLKRCLGSCLKKGLAEVVEHRPADPIEYLAHWIYNYRRILDEEKKVGSSWAK' A
#
# COMPACT_ATOMS: atom_id res chain seq x y z
N MET A 1 -19.04 -6.74 11.72
CA MET A 1 -19.62 -5.91 10.64
C MET A 1 -18.69 -4.76 10.23
N GLU A 2 -17.86 -4.18 11.11
CA GLU A 2 -16.87 -3.14 10.72
C GLU A 2 -15.51 -3.69 10.23
N SER A 3 -15.02 -4.75 10.87
CA SER A 3 -13.68 -5.32 10.59
C SER A 3 -13.53 -5.89 9.18
N GLN A 4 -14.60 -6.49 8.63
CA GLN A 4 -14.59 -7.00 7.25
C GLN A 4 -14.56 -5.86 6.22
N TYR A 5 -15.24 -4.75 6.50
CA TYR A 5 -15.22 -3.57 5.66
C TYR A 5 -13.82 -2.95 5.62
N LEU A 6 -13.21 -2.74 6.79
CA LEU A 6 -11.82 -2.31 6.93
C LEU A 6 -10.84 -3.24 6.20
N LYS A 7 -10.99 -4.55 6.37
CA LYS A 7 -10.15 -5.54 5.69
C LYS A 7 -10.30 -5.49 4.17
N ARG A 8 -11.51 -5.28 3.65
CA ARG A 8 -11.78 -5.20 2.21
C ARG A 8 -11.24 -3.91 1.60
N CYS A 9 -11.42 -2.78 2.26
CA CYS A 9 -11.03 -1.46 1.74
C CYS A 9 -9.55 -1.15 1.95
N LEU A 10 -9.00 -1.51 3.11
CA LEU A 10 -7.67 -1.10 3.55
C LEU A 10 -6.71 -2.27 3.76
N GLY A 11 -7.18 -3.52 3.76
CA GLY A 11 -6.34 -4.68 4.06
C GLY A 11 -5.14 -4.82 3.12
N SER A 12 -5.35 -4.68 1.80
CA SER A 12 -4.26 -4.77 0.82
C SER A 12 -3.29 -3.59 0.91
N CYS A 13 -3.82 -2.38 1.15
CA CYS A 13 -3.03 -1.16 1.32
C CYS A 13 -2.13 -1.27 2.57
N LEU A 14 -2.73 -1.56 3.72
CA LEU A 14 -2.02 -1.68 4.98
C LEU A 14 -1.01 -2.83 4.98
N LYS A 15 -1.33 -3.97 4.36
CA LYS A 15 -0.38 -5.08 4.26
C LYS A 15 0.90 -4.67 3.52
N LYS A 16 0.77 -3.96 2.39
CA LYS A 16 1.91 -3.49 1.60
C LYS A 16 2.68 -2.38 2.34
N GLY A 17 1.98 -1.38 2.87
CA GLY A 17 2.62 -0.30 3.61
C GLY A 17 3.35 -0.79 4.86
N LEU A 18 2.80 -1.76 5.58
CA LEU A 18 3.49 -2.38 6.72
C LEU A 18 4.72 -3.18 6.29
N ALA A 19 4.70 -3.84 5.14
CA ALA A 19 5.87 -4.53 4.61
C ALA A 19 7.02 -3.53 4.34
N GLU A 20 6.70 -2.40 3.71
CA GLU A 20 7.67 -1.33 3.40
C GLU A 20 8.27 -0.70 4.66
N VAL A 21 7.45 -0.46 5.68
CA VAL A 21 7.92 0.03 6.99
C VAL A 21 8.90 -0.95 7.63
N VAL A 22 8.61 -2.25 7.57
CA VAL A 22 9.49 -3.29 8.15
C VAL A 22 10.79 -3.43 7.36
N GLU A 23 10.74 -3.27 6.04
CA GLU A 23 11.90 -3.35 5.17
C GLU A 23 12.83 -2.14 5.34
N HIS A 24 12.27 -0.93 5.32
CA HIS A 24 13.05 0.31 5.42
C HIS A 24 13.46 0.69 6.84
N ARG A 25 12.73 0.22 7.86
CA ARG A 25 12.92 0.57 9.29
C ARG A 25 13.16 2.06 9.50
N PRO A 26 12.24 2.93 9.06
CA PRO A 26 12.36 4.37 9.23
C PRO A 26 12.42 4.73 10.72
N ALA A 27 13.07 5.86 11.03
CA ALA A 27 13.13 6.39 12.40
C ALA A 27 11.73 6.72 12.96
N ASP A 28 10.81 7.18 12.10
CA ASP A 28 9.39 7.34 12.42
C ASP A 28 8.51 6.47 11.50
N PRO A 29 8.07 5.29 11.98
CA PRO A 29 7.28 4.36 11.20
C PRO A 29 5.84 4.83 10.95
N ILE A 30 5.28 5.69 11.81
CA ILE A 30 3.90 6.17 11.66
C ILE A 30 3.86 7.23 10.57
N GLU A 31 4.78 8.20 10.61
CA GLU A 31 4.88 9.24 9.59
C GLU A 31 5.22 8.65 8.22
N TYR A 32 6.18 7.73 8.15
CA TYR A 32 6.50 7.03 6.90
C TYR A 32 5.28 6.30 6.32
N LEU A 33 4.54 5.56 7.15
CA LEU A 33 3.35 4.84 6.71
C LEU A 33 2.27 5.82 6.23
N ALA A 34 2.08 6.97 6.88
CA ALA A 34 1.14 7.98 6.46
C ALA A 34 1.49 8.53 5.06
N HIS A 35 2.76 8.88 4.83
CA HIS A 35 3.24 9.30 3.52
C HIS A 35 3.09 8.21 2.46
N TRP A 36 3.33 6.95 2.83
CA TRP A 36 3.18 5.82 1.92
C TRP A 36 1.72 5.62 1.50
N ILE A 37 0.79 5.64 2.47
CA ILE A 37 -0.65 5.51 2.21
C ILE A 37 -1.17 6.68 1.36
N TYR A 38 -0.69 7.91 1.60
CA TYR A 38 -1.03 9.07 0.79
C TYR A 38 -0.64 8.87 -0.70
N ASN A 39 0.51 8.24 -0.95
CA ASN A 39 1.00 7.94 -2.30
C ASN A 39 0.46 6.62 -2.90
N TYR A 40 -0.30 5.83 -2.14
CA TYR A 40 -0.72 4.48 -2.53
C TYR A 40 -1.54 4.45 -3.82
N ARG A 41 -2.34 5.49 -4.09
CA ARG A 41 -3.12 5.57 -5.35
C ARG A 41 -2.21 5.60 -6.58
N ARG A 42 -1.09 6.32 -6.49
CA ARG A 42 -0.11 6.41 -7.59
C ARG A 42 0.60 5.08 -7.80
N ILE A 43 0.97 4.40 -6.71
CA ILE A 43 1.56 3.05 -6.75
C ILE A 43 0.62 2.06 -7.44
N LEU A 44 -0.68 2.09 -7.11
CA LEU A 44 -1.68 1.23 -7.75
C LEU A 44 -1.83 1.47 -9.25
N ASP A 45 -1.76 2.73 -9.69
CA ASP A 45 -1.84 3.07 -11.11
C ASP A 45 -0.57 2.63 -11.86
N GLU A 46 0.59 2.69 -11.22
CA GLU A 46 1.86 2.17 -11.74
C GLU A 46 1.83 0.63 -11.84
N GLU A 47 1.34 -0.08 -10.81
CA GLU A 47 1.17 -1.54 -10.82
C GLU A 47 0.21 -2.00 -11.93
N LYS A 48 -0.88 -1.26 -12.16
CA LYS A 48 -1.82 -1.55 -13.25
C LYS A 48 -1.19 -1.37 -14.63
N LYS A 49 -0.36 -0.34 -14.81
CA LYS A 49 0.36 -0.10 -16.07
C LYS A 49 1.38 -1.20 -16.35
N VAL A 50 2.14 -1.61 -15.32
CA VAL A 50 3.06 -2.75 -15.43
C VAL A 50 2.29 -4.01 -15.79
N GLY A 51 1.24 -4.38 -15.05
CA GLY A 51 0.46 -5.59 -15.34
C GLY A 51 -0.14 -5.64 -16.77
N SER A 52 -0.53 -4.49 -17.33
CA SER A 52 -1.02 -4.41 -18.72
C SER A 52 0.08 -4.56 -19.77
N SER A 53 1.34 -4.27 -19.44
CA SER A 53 2.47 -4.35 -20.38
C SER A 53 2.99 -5.78 -20.55
N TRP A 54 2.73 -6.67 -19.60
CA TRP A 54 3.12 -8.10 -19.67
C TRP A 54 2.00 -9.00 -20.22
N ALA A 55 0.80 -8.44 -20.43
CA ALA A 55 -0.36 -9.14 -20.98
C ALA A 55 -0.53 -8.95 -22.51
N LYS A 56 0.46 -8.34 -23.17
CA LYS A 56 0.55 -8.14 -24.63
C LYS A 56 1.78 -8.87 -25.16
#